data_AF-A0AAV7CLL2-F1
#
_entry.id   AF-A0AAV7CLL2-F1
#
_cell.length_a   1.000
_cell.length_b   1.000
_cell.length_c   1.000
_cell.angle_alpha   90.00
_cell.angle_beta   90.00
_cell.angle_gamma   90.00
#
_symmetry.space_group_name_H-M   'P 1'
#
loop_
_entity.id
_entity.type
_entity.pdbx_description
1 polymer ?
#
loop_
_entity_poly.entity_id
_entity_poly.type
_entity_poly.pdbx_seq_one_letter_code
_entity_poly.pdbx_strand_id
1 'polypeptide(L)'
;MNNSENSTYRCKFDEDFKYVLLPVSYGIVFCVGLVLNISALYIFLFRIKPWNASTTYMFNLAISDTLYVISLPLLVYYYSQGDNWPFGVALCKIVKFLFYTNLYCSIFFLLCISVHRFLGICYPMSSTIQ
;
A
#
# COMPACT_ATOMS: atom_id res chain seq x y z
N MET A 1 5.71 15.75 56.45
CA MET A 1 5.75 14.28 56.31
C MET A 1 5.51 13.95 54.84
N ASN A 2 6.59 13.49 54.20
CA ASN A 2 6.81 12.92 52.86
C ASN A 2 5.67 12.97 51.83
N ASN A 3 5.80 13.89 50.86
CA ASN A 3 5.14 13.77 49.57
C ASN A 3 5.90 12.76 48.70
N SER A 4 5.16 11.77 48.23
CA SER A 4 5.52 10.65 47.37
C SER A 4 6.39 11.04 46.16
N GLU A 5 7.67 10.67 46.18
CA GLU A 5 8.49 10.53 44.98
C GLU A 5 8.17 9.19 44.30
N ASN A 6 7.04 9.13 43.60
CA ASN A 6 6.75 8.05 42.67
C ASN A 6 7.04 8.55 41.25
N SER A 7 8.32 8.83 40.99
CA SER A 7 8.81 9.21 39.66
C SER A 7 8.67 8.01 38.73
N THR A 8 7.50 7.90 38.11
CA THR A 8 7.23 6.98 37.01
C THR A 8 8.17 7.37 35.88
N TYR A 9 9.19 6.55 35.64
CA TYR A 9 10.09 6.69 34.49
C TYR A 9 9.26 6.55 33.22
N ARG A 10 8.84 7.68 32.64
CA ARG A 10 8.15 7.71 31.35
C ARG A 10 9.21 7.62 30.26
N CYS A 11 9.34 6.45 29.63
CA CYS A 11 10.06 6.34 28.37
C CYS A 11 9.30 7.15 27.32
N LYS A 12 9.82 8.32 26.95
CA LYS A 12 9.25 9.16 25.90
C LYS A 12 9.95 8.77 24.61
N PHE A 13 9.28 7.99 23.77
CA PHE A 13 9.72 7.77 22.40
C PHE A 13 9.58 9.09 21.64
N ASP A 14 10.68 9.56 21.07
CA ASP A 14 10.66 10.71 20.18
C ASP A 14 10.12 10.26 18.82
N GLU A 15 8.84 10.55 18.58
CA GLU A 15 8.15 10.22 17.34
C GLU A 15 8.14 11.40 16.36
N ASP A 16 8.85 12.50 16.64
CA ASP A 16 8.73 13.72 15.84
C ASP A 16 9.25 13.52 14.40
N PHE A 17 10.15 12.55 14.20
CA PHE A 17 10.62 12.16 12.87
C PHE A 17 9.48 11.74 11.93
N LYS A 18 8.37 11.21 12.49
CA LYS A 18 7.24 10.69 11.72
C LYS A 18 6.56 11.81 10.92
N TYR A 19 6.50 13.02 11.49
CA TYR A 19 5.84 14.18 10.85
C TYR A 19 6.62 14.73 9.66
N VAL A 20 7.86 14.34 9.47
CA VAL A 20 8.65 14.69 8.28
C VAL A 20 8.74 13.49 7.34
N LEU A 21 9.10 12.32 7.87
CA LEU A 21 9.33 11.12 7.08
C LEU A 21 8.07 10.60 6.38
N LEU A 22 6.93 10.58 7.08
CA LEU A 22 5.67 10.06 6.52
C LEU A 22 5.13 10.97 5.41
N PRO A 23 4.98 12.30 5.60
CA PRO A 23 4.56 13.18 4.52
C PRO A 23 5.45 13.13 3.28
N VAL A 24 6.77 13.12 3.46
CA VAL A 24 7.73 13.07 2.35
C VAL A 24 7.63 11.73 1.61
N SER A 25 7.64 10.61 2.33
CA SER A 25 7.52 9.29 1.70
C SER A 25 6.18 9.10 1.00
N TYR A 26 5.07 9.50 1.62
CA TYR A 26 3.75 9.45 0.99
C TYR A 26 3.63 10.37 -0.22
N GLY A 27 4.25 11.55 -0.20
CA GLY A 27 4.31 12.45 -1.36
C GLY A 27 5.05 11.83 -2.55
N ILE A 28 6.19 11.18 -2.29
CA ILE A 28 6.95 10.47 -3.35
C ILE A 28 6.14 9.30 -3.91
N VAL A 29 5.58 8.47 -3.02
CA VAL A 29 4.71 7.35 -3.42
C VAL A 29 3.50 7.84 -4.18
N PHE A 30 2.96 9.01 -3.83
CA PHE A 30 1.88 9.65 -4.57
C PHE A 30 2.24 9.92 -6.02
N CYS A 31 3.32 10.68 -6.25
CA CYS A 31 3.73 11.05 -7.59
C CYS A 31 4.09 9.83 -8.44
N VAL A 32 4.93 8.94 -7.91
CA VAL A 32 5.42 7.76 -8.64
C VAL A 32 4.29 6.75 -8.86
N GLY A 33 3.54 6.44 -7.80
CA GLY A 33 2.47 5.46 -7.82
C GLY A 33 1.33 5.86 -8.75
N LEU A 34 0.97 7.15 -8.79
CA LEU A 34 -0.09 7.64 -9.67
C LEU A 34 0.31 7.51 -11.15
N VAL A 35 1.52 7.91 -11.52
CA VAL A 35 2.01 7.77 -12.90
C VAL A 35 2.07 6.30 -13.32
N LEU A 36 2.68 5.45 -12.50
CA LEU A 36 2.84 4.03 -12.83
C LEU A 36 1.49 3.31 -12.91
N ASN A 37 0.62 3.46 -11.91
CA ASN A 37 -0.64 2.71 -11.89
C ASN A 37 -1.64 3.20 -12.94
N ILE A 38 -1.72 4.51 -13.21
CA ILE A 38 -2.55 5.01 -14.32
C ILE A 38 -2.05 4.48 -15.66
N SER A 39 -0.73 4.46 -15.88
CA SER A 39 -0.16 3.91 -17.10
C SER A 39 -0.47 2.41 -17.25
N ALA A 40 -0.42 1.65 -16.15
CA ALA A 40 -0.75 0.22 -16.13
C ALA A 40 -2.24 0.00 -16.44
N LEU A 41 -3.14 0.76 -15.82
CA LEU A 41 -4.57 0.72 -16.12
C LEU A 41 -4.85 1.03 -17.58
N TYR A 42 -4.19 2.04 -18.16
CA TYR A 42 -4.30 2.36 -19.57
C TYR A 42 -3.87 1.17 -20.46
N ILE A 43 -2.72 0.55 -20.15
CA ILE A 43 -2.23 -0.62 -20.90
C ILE A 43 -3.21 -1.80 -20.78
N PHE A 44 -3.72 -2.11 -19.58
CA PHE A 44 -4.68 -3.20 -19.39
C PHE A 44 -5.99 -2.99 -20.16
N LEU A 45 -6.50 -1.75 -20.20
CA LEU A 45 -7.75 -1.43 -20.88
C LEU A 45 -7.61 -1.41 -22.41
N PHE A 46 -6.51 -0.87 -22.93
CA PHE A 46 -6.38 -0.57 -24.36
C PHE A 46 -5.43 -1.48 -25.13
N ARG A 47 -4.50 -2.17 -24.47
CA ARG A 47 -3.42 -2.93 -25.14
C ARG A 47 -3.46 -4.43 -24.85
N ILE A 48 -3.95 -4.84 -23.68
CA ILE A 48 -3.95 -6.25 -23.27
C ILE A 48 -5.32 -6.87 -23.49
N LYS A 49 -5.42 -7.72 -24.52
CA LYS A 49 -6.53 -8.68 -24.74
C LYS A 49 -5.95 -9.97 -25.34
N PRO A 50 -6.48 -11.17 -25.00
CA PRO A 50 -7.61 -11.46 -24.11
C PRO A 50 -7.23 -11.39 -22.61
N TRP A 51 -8.23 -11.28 -21.73
CA TRP A 51 -8.03 -11.25 -20.28
C TRP A 51 -8.10 -12.66 -19.70
N ASN A 52 -7.02 -13.09 -19.06
CA ASN A 52 -6.97 -14.34 -18.30
C ASN A 52 -7.05 -14.04 -16.79
N ALA A 53 -7.17 -15.08 -15.96
CA ALA A 53 -7.29 -14.94 -14.50
C ALA A 53 -6.15 -14.09 -13.88
N SER A 54 -4.92 -14.28 -14.35
CA SER A 54 -3.76 -13.49 -13.90
C SER A 54 -3.88 -12.00 -14.25
N THR A 55 -4.26 -11.69 -15.50
CA THR A 55 -4.45 -10.30 -15.97
C THR A 55 -5.56 -9.60 -15.21
N THR A 56 -6.68 -10.29 -14.93
CA THR A 56 -7.78 -9.73 -14.13
C THR A 56 -7.32 -9.41 -12.70
N TYR A 57 -6.49 -10.25 -12.10
CA TYR A 57 -5.95 -9.99 -10.76
C TYR A 57 -5.01 -8.77 -10.77
N MET A 58 -4.12 -8.68 -11.77
CA MET A 58 -3.23 -7.52 -11.94
C MET A 58 -4.01 -6.22 -12.19
N PHE A 59 -5.10 -6.27 -12.95
CA PHE A 59 -5.96 -5.11 -13.18
C PHE A 59 -6.63 -4.64 -11.89
N ASN A 60 -7.20 -5.55 -11.10
CA ASN A 60 -7.79 -5.21 -9.79
C ASN A 60 -6.73 -4.65 -8.83
N LEU A 61 -5.51 -5.19 -8.86
CA LEU A 61 -4.39 -4.65 -8.09
C LEU A 61 -4.08 -3.21 -8.51
N ALA A 62 -3.95 -2.93 -9.82
CA ALA A 62 -3.70 -1.58 -10.32
C ALA A 62 -4.81 -0.58 -9.95
N ILE A 63 -6.08 -1.01 -9.90
CA ILE A 63 -7.18 -0.18 -9.39
C ILE A 63 -7.00 0.11 -7.90
N SER A 64 -6.77 -0.93 -7.11
CA SER A 64 -6.59 -0.83 -5.65
C SER A 64 -5.42 0.09 -5.30
N ASP A 65 -4.28 -0.09 -5.97
CA ASP A 65 -3.11 0.77 -5.88
C ASP A 65 -3.53 2.21 -6.18
N THR A 66 -4.12 2.48 -7.35
CA THR A 66 -4.52 3.83 -7.75
C THR A 66 -5.43 4.51 -6.71
N LEU A 67 -6.42 3.79 -6.19
CA LEU A 67 -7.33 4.30 -5.14
C LEU A 67 -6.58 4.61 -3.84
N TYR A 68 -5.68 3.72 -3.42
CA TYR A 68 -4.83 3.96 -2.26
C TYR A 68 -3.93 5.18 -2.49
N VAL A 69 -3.27 5.28 -3.64
CA VAL A 69 -2.37 6.40 -3.92
C VAL A 69 -3.12 7.73 -3.90
N ILE A 70 -4.31 7.81 -4.51
CA ILE A 70 -5.16 9.01 -4.49
C ILE A 70 -5.58 9.41 -3.07
N SER A 71 -5.61 8.46 -2.13
CA SER A 71 -5.93 8.74 -0.72
C SER A 71 -4.74 9.25 0.10
N LEU A 72 -3.50 9.08 -0.37
CA LEU A 72 -2.28 9.49 0.34
C LEU A 72 -2.18 10.99 0.67
N PRO A 73 -2.64 11.94 -0.16
CA PRO A 73 -2.64 13.36 0.18
C PRO A 73 -3.42 13.67 1.47
N LEU A 74 -4.47 12.90 1.79
CA LEU A 74 -5.19 13.03 3.06
C LEU A 74 -4.33 12.62 4.25
N LEU A 75 -3.49 11.59 4.09
CA LEU A 75 -2.51 11.16 5.10
C LEU A 75 -1.39 12.17 5.26
N VAL A 76 -0.86 12.70 4.16
CA VAL A 76 0.15 13.77 4.17
C VAL A 76 -0.37 14.95 4.98
N TYR A 77 -1.60 15.39 4.72
CA TYR A 77 -2.24 16.46 5.48
C TYR A 77 -2.37 16.11 6.97
N TYR A 78 -2.89 14.91 7.27
CA TYR A 78 -3.07 14.43 8.65
C TYR A 78 -1.75 14.46 9.46
N TYR A 79 -0.67 13.94 8.90
CA TYR A 79 0.64 13.93 9.57
C TYR A 79 1.26 15.33 9.62
N SER A 80 1.05 16.18 8.61
CA SER A 80 1.55 17.57 8.66
C SER A 80 0.89 18.41 9.76
N GLN A 81 -0.34 18.06 10.16
CA GLN A 81 -1.12 18.77 11.17
C GLN A 81 -1.04 18.11 12.56
N GLY A 82 -0.02 17.30 12.82
CA GLY A 82 0.23 16.72 14.14
C GLY A 82 -0.85 15.72 14.57
N ASP A 83 -1.20 14.79 13.68
CA ASP A 83 -2.20 13.73 13.93
C ASP A 83 -3.66 14.25 14.06
N ASN A 84 -3.97 15.41 13.46
CA ASN A 84 -5.33 15.95 13.42
C ASN A 84 -6.09 15.57 12.13
N TRP A 85 -7.24 14.89 12.26
CA TRP A 85 -8.06 14.43 11.13
C TRP A 85 -9.38 15.21 11.00
N PRO A 86 -9.51 16.16 10.05
CA PRO A 86 -10.74 16.95 9.89
C PRO A 86 -11.76 16.35 8.91
N PHE A 87 -11.40 15.34 8.11
CA PHE A 87 -12.24 14.82 7.02
C PHE A 87 -13.36 13.87 7.46
N GLY A 88 -13.58 13.72 8.77
CA GLY A 88 -14.62 12.88 9.34
C GLY A 88 -14.29 11.37 9.38
N VAL A 89 -15.09 10.63 10.14
CA VAL A 89 -14.84 9.21 10.47
C VAL A 89 -14.95 8.30 9.24
N ALA A 90 -15.86 8.60 8.32
CA ALA A 90 -16.08 7.79 7.12
C ALA A 90 -14.83 7.73 6.24
N LEU A 91 -14.23 8.88 5.93
CA LEU A 91 -13.01 8.92 5.13
C LEU A 91 -11.83 8.27 5.86
N CYS A 92 -11.69 8.46 7.18
CA CYS A 92 -10.66 7.77 7.95
C CYS A 92 -10.75 6.24 7.79
N LYS A 93 -11.97 5.67 7.90
CA LYS A 93 -12.20 4.24 7.68
C LYS A 93 -11.90 3.81 6.26
N ILE A 94 -12.32 4.59 5.25
CA ILE A 94 -12.06 4.29 3.83
C ILE A 94 -10.55 4.25 3.56
N VAL A 95 -9.81 5.25 4.03
CA VAL A 95 -8.36 5.30 3.77
C VAL A 95 -7.62 4.15 4.45
N LYS A 96 -7.98 3.82 5.69
CA LYS A 96 -7.43 2.65 6.38
C LYS A 96 -7.80 1.34 5.67
N PHE A 97 -9.05 1.21 5.22
CA PHE A 97 -9.49 0.06 4.45
C PHE A 97 -8.68 -0.09 3.16
N LEU A 98 -8.54 0.98 2.36
CA LEU A 98 -7.74 0.99 1.14
C LEU A 98 -6.29 0.57 1.40
N PHE A 99 -5.67 1.09 2.47
CA PHE A 99 -4.31 0.69 2.87
C PHE A 99 -4.20 -0.81 3.13
N TYR A 100 -5.08 -1.38 3.96
CA TYR A 100 -5.04 -2.80 4.28
C TYR A 100 -5.37 -3.67 3.07
N THR A 101 -6.38 -3.31 2.28
CA THR A 101 -6.74 -4.04 1.07
C THR A 101 -5.58 -4.03 0.09
N ASN A 102 -4.94 -2.89 -0.13
CA ASN A 102 -3.75 -2.77 -0.97
C ASN A 102 -2.64 -3.70 -0.49
N LEU A 103 -2.27 -3.59 0.79
CA LEU A 103 -1.23 -4.40 1.42
C LEU A 103 -1.48 -5.91 1.25
N TYR A 104 -2.70 -6.38 1.58
CA TYR A 104 -3.03 -7.80 1.48
C TYR A 104 -3.04 -8.28 0.03
N CYS A 105 -3.63 -7.52 -0.91
CA CYS A 105 -3.63 -7.88 -2.33
C CYS A 105 -2.21 -8.00 -2.89
N SER A 106 -1.30 -7.07 -2.54
CA SER A 106 0.10 -7.14 -2.95
C SER A 106 0.80 -8.37 -2.37
N ILE A 107 0.58 -8.69 -1.08
CA ILE A 107 1.17 -9.88 -0.44
C ILE A 107 0.69 -11.15 -1.15
N PHE A 108 -0.62 -11.32 -1.35
CA PHE A 108 -1.16 -12.49 -2.05
C PHE A 108 -0.60 -12.61 -3.46
N PHE A 109 -0.50 -11.50 -4.20
CA PHE A 109 0.06 -11.50 -5.55
C PHE A 109 1.54 -11.92 -5.57
N LEU A 110 2.36 -11.38 -4.67
CA LEU A 110 3.77 -11.76 -4.54
C LEU A 110 3.95 -13.23 -4.13
N LEU A 111 3.08 -13.74 -3.26
CA LEU A 111 3.05 -15.15 -2.90
C LEU A 111 2.72 -16.02 -4.12
N CYS A 112 1.68 -15.66 -4.89
CA CYS A 112 1.34 -16.39 -6.12
C CYS A 112 2.49 -16.39 -7.13
N ILE A 113 3.15 -15.25 -7.36
CA ILE A 113 4.34 -15.18 -8.24
C ILE A 113 5.47 -16.06 -7.71
N SER A 114 5.75 -15.99 -6.41
CA SER A 114 6.81 -16.76 -5.78
C SER A 114 6.56 -18.26 -5.89
N VAL A 115 5.32 -18.70 -5.65
CA VAL A 115 4.91 -20.10 -5.82
C VAL A 115 5.00 -20.53 -7.27
N HIS A 116 4.52 -19.72 -8.22
CA HIS A 116 4.62 -20.01 -9.65
C HIS A 116 6.08 -20.20 -10.07
N ARG A 117 6.99 -19.31 -9.63
CA ARG A 117 8.42 -19.42 -9.89
C ARG A 117 9.04 -20.65 -9.22
N PHE A 118 8.67 -20.93 -7.97
CA PHE A 118 9.15 -22.09 -7.24
C PHE A 118 8.75 -23.40 -7.94
N LEU A 119 7.48 -23.52 -8.34
CA LEU A 119 6.98 -24.67 -9.10
C LEU A 119 7.72 -24.81 -10.42
N GLY A 120 7.94 -23.74 -11.18
CA GLY A 120 8.71 -23.81 -12.43
C GLY A 120 10.17 -24.22 -12.28
N ILE A 121 10.80 -23.96 -11.13
CA ILE A 121 12.20 -24.35 -10.84
C ILE A 121 12.28 -25.79 -10.32
N CYS A 122 11.44 -26.15 -9.35
CA CYS A 122 11.48 -27.47 -8.69
C CYS A 122 10.76 -28.56 -9.49
N TYR A 123 9.73 -28.17 -10.24
CA TYR A 123 8.96 -29.03 -11.12
C TYR A 123 8.95 -28.39 -12.50
N PRO A 124 10.07 -28.45 -13.25
CA PRO A 124 10.06 -28.03 -14.65
C PRO A 124 8.94 -28.83 -15.32
N MET A 125 7.85 -28.15 -15.68
CA MET A 125 6.80 -28.79 -16.44
C MET A 125 7.46 -29.18 -17.75
N SER A 126 7.69 -30.46 -17.95
CA SER A 126 8.04 -30.99 -19.27
C SER A 126 6.86 -30.66 -20.19
N SER A 127 6.88 -29.47 -20.79
CA SER A 127 6.29 -29.27 -22.10
C SER A 127 7.16 -30.01 -23.09
N THR A 128 7.08 -31.35 -23.05
CA THR A 128 7.19 -32.14 -24.26
C THR A 128 6.09 -31.66 -25.21
N ILE A 129 6.41 -31.59 -26.51
CA ILE A 129 5.68 -31.00 -27.65
C ILE A 129 6.25 -29.59 -27.95
N GLN A 130 7.15 -29.38 -28.92
CA GLN A 130 7.68 -30.18 -30.03
C GLN A 130 9.09 -29.71 -30.39
#